data_AF-A0AAY4DLR7-F1
#
_entry.id   AF-A0AAY4DLR7-F1
#
_cell.length_a   1.000
_cell.length_b   1.000
_cell.length_c   1.000
_cell.angle_alpha   90.00
_cell.angle_beta   90.00
_cell.angle_gamma   90.00
#
_symmetry.space_group_name_H-M   'P 1'
#
loop_
_entity.id
_entity.type
_entity.pdbx_description
1 polymer ?
#
loop_
_entity_poly.entity_id
_entity_poly.type
_entity_poly.pdbx_seq_one_letter_code
_entity_poly.pdbx_strand_id
1 'polypeptide(L)'
;MSALKRKRGGRGPGAKNTKRVKFVENGNQEPSTLTSQQPSNEFSIPAPVSQGKWRNKERVLVFSSRGIDFRTRHLMQDLKTMMPHTRADTKMDRKDKLFVINEVCEMKNCNKTIFFEAKKKKDLYMWISNVPHGPSAKFLVQNVHTLAELKMTGNCLKGSRPLLSFDPTFDKEPHYSLLKELFIQTFSTPQYHPKSQPVKKGKLTQLKRKTKLKRKGIR
;
A
#
# COMPACT_ATOMS: atom_id res chain seq x y z
N MET A 1 7.73 -3.45 -60.46
CA MET A 1 8.87 -3.90 -59.64
C MET A 1 8.47 -3.81 -58.16
N SER A 2 7.59 -4.69 -57.66
CA SER A 2 7.88 -5.99 -57.01
C SER A 2 8.52 -5.91 -55.61
N ALA A 3 7.84 -6.56 -54.66
CA ALA A 3 7.99 -6.53 -53.21
C ALA A 3 9.37 -6.95 -52.64
N LEU A 4 9.78 -6.33 -51.52
CA LEU A 4 10.74 -6.92 -50.57
C LEU A 4 10.01 -7.51 -49.36
N LYS A 5 9.90 -8.84 -49.39
CA LYS A 5 9.35 -9.73 -48.36
C LYS A 5 10.37 -9.86 -47.21
N ARG A 6 10.13 -9.25 -46.04
CA ARG A 6 10.93 -9.53 -44.83
C ARG A 6 10.44 -10.81 -44.15
N LYS A 7 11.35 -11.78 -44.11
CA LYS A 7 11.23 -13.17 -43.64
C LYS A 7 10.96 -13.24 -42.13
N ARG A 8 9.89 -13.93 -41.73
CA ARG A 8 9.64 -14.38 -40.35
C ARG A 8 10.62 -15.49 -40.00
N GLY A 9 11.46 -15.29 -38.99
CA GLY A 9 12.32 -16.31 -38.39
C GLY A 9 11.80 -16.69 -37.00
N GLY A 10 11.50 -17.97 -36.81
CA GLY A 10 10.88 -18.53 -35.60
C GLY A 10 11.77 -18.52 -34.36
N ARG A 11 11.10 -18.51 -33.19
CA ARG A 11 11.73 -18.69 -31.88
C ARG A 11 11.75 -20.17 -31.52
N GLY A 12 12.94 -20.76 -31.45
CA GLY A 12 13.19 -22.01 -30.69
C GLY A 12 13.51 -21.70 -29.21
N PRO A 13 13.34 -22.66 -28.28
CA PRO A 13 13.51 -22.42 -26.85
C PRO A 13 14.99 -22.51 -26.44
N GLY A 14 15.61 -21.36 -26.17
CA GLY A 14 16.98 -21.27 -25.66
C GLY A 14 17.05 -21.42 -24.13
N ALA A 15 17.84 -22.39 -23.68
CA ALA A 15 18.08 -22.77 -22.30
C ALA A 15 18.61 -21.63 -21.40
N LYS A 16 18.20 -21.65 -20.13
CA LYS A 16 18.64 -20.71 -19.08
C LYS A 16 20.06 -21.09 -18.61
N ASN A 17 21.04 -20.22 -18.84
CA ASN A 17 22.39 -20.38 -18.30
C ASN A 17 22.42 -20.06 -16.79
N THR A 18 22.55 -21.10 -15.97
CA THR A 18 22.93 -21.02 -14.57
C THR A 18 24.43 -20.74 -14.48
N LYS A 19 24.85 -19.57 -13.99
CA LYS A 19 26.27 -19.29 -13.73
C LYS A 19 26.74 -20.15 -12.55
N ARG A 20 27.45 -21.24 -12.82
CA ARG A 20 28.28 -21.98 -11.86
C ARG A 20 29.64 -21.27 -11.75
N VAL A 21 30.02 -20.88 -10.54
CA VAL A 21 31.39 -20.46 -10.23
C VAL A 21 32.09 -21.65 -9.58
N LYS A 22 33.14 -22.18 -10.23
CA LYS A 22 34.05 -23.20 -9.68
C LYS A 22 35.14 -22.48 -8.87
N PHE A 23 35.38 -22.92 -7.64
CA PHE A 23 36.64 -22.65 -6.94
C PHE A 23 37.52 -23.90 -7.06
N VAL A 24 38.81 -23.68 -7.30
CA VAL A 24 39.84 -24.73 -7.48
C VAL A 24 40.37 -25.14 -6.10
N GLU A 25 40.50 -26.44 -5.91
CA GLU A 25 40.99 -27.11 -4.71
C GLU A 25 42.49 -27.42 -4.88
N ASN A 26 43.30 -27.18 -3.85
CA ASN A 26 44.65 -27.76 -3.72
C ASN A 26 44.66 -28.53 -2.39
N GLY A 27 44.86 -29.85 -2.47
CA GLY A 27 44.66 -30.82 -1.40
C GLY A 27 45.80 -30.93 -0.38
N ASN A 28 45.57 -31.66 0.72
CA ASN A 28 45.98 -33.07 0.86
C ASN A 28 45.55 -33.69 2.21
N GLN A 29 45.24 -35.01 2.17
CA GLN A 29 45.24 -36.07 3.22
C GLN A 29 43.97 -36.41 4.04
N GLU A 30 43.68 -37.73 4.07
CA GLU A 30 42.53 -38.50 4.59
C GLU A 30 42.69 -38.93 6.10
N PRO A 31 41.90 -39.87 6.67
CA PRO A 31 40.47 -39.83 7.02
C PRO A 31 40.19 -40.22 8.51
N SER A 32 39.10 -39.73 9.13
CA SER A 32 38.51 -40.39 10.33
C SER A 32 37.07 -39.92 10.66
N THR A 33 36.13 -40.84 10.47
CA THR A 33 34.96 -41.23 11.29
C THR A 33 34.15 -40.23 12.16
N LEU A 34 32.81 -40.34 12.00
CA LEU A 34 31.69 -40.17 12.96
C LEU A 34 31.06 -38.78 13.22
N THR A 35 29.87 -38.62 12.62
CA THR A 35 28.57 -38.26 13.23
C THR A 35 28.44 -37.03 14.14
N SER A 36 27.78 -35.97 13.65
CA SER A 36 26.50 -35.48 14.21
C SER A 36 25.96 -34.28 13.42
N GLN A 37 24.72 -34.43 12.94
CA GLN A 37 23.99 -33.46 12.14
C GLN A 37 23.42 -32.35 13.04
N GLN A 38 23.63 -31.09 12.71
CA GLN A 38 22.79 -29.98 13.18
C GLN A 38 21.85 -29.56 12.05
N PRO A 39 20.52 -29.48 12.27
CA PRO A 39 19.61 -28.98 11.26
C PRO A 39 19.70 -27.45 11.25
N SER A 40 20.45 -26.90 10.29
CA SER A 40 20.33 -25.48 9.97
C SER A 40 18.93 -25.25 9.39
N ASN A 41 18.00 -24.74 10.21
CA ASN A 41 16.74 -24.14 9.75
C ASN A 41 17.07 -22.89 8.93
N GLU A 42 17.53 -23.08 7.70
CA GLU A 42 17.57 -22.05 6.67
C GLU A 42 16.14 -21.78 6.24
N PHE A 43 15.53 -20.76 6.84
CA PHE A 43 14.35 -20.13 6.27
C PHE A 43 14.79 -19.39 4.99
N SER A 44 14.77 -20.11 3.87
CA SER A 44 14.80 -19.52 2.54
C SER A 44 13.61 -18.58 2.41
N ILE A 45 13.85 -17.27 2.48
CA ILE A 45 12.83 -16.28 2.14
C ILE A 45 12.72 -16.35 0.61
N PRO A 46 11.63 -16.91 0.04
CA PRO A 46 11.50 -16.95 -1.40
C PRO A 46 11.60 -15.53 -1.94
N ALA A 47 12.29 -15.38 -3.08
CA ALA A 47 12.29 -14.14 -3.85
C ALA A 47 10.84 -13.64 -3.97
N PRO A 48 10.57 -12.32 -3.91
CA PRO A 48 9.20 -11.83 -3.97
C PRO A 48 8.60 -12.28 -5.30
N VAL A 49 7.77 -13.32 -5.24
CA VAL A 49 6.99 -13.82 -6.37
C VAL A 49 5.90 -12.80 -6.65
N SER A 50 6.27 -11.67 -7.24
CA SER A 50 5.34 -10.67 -7.74
C SER A 50 4.74 -11.10 -9.08
N GLN A 51 4.29 -12.35 -9.15
CA GLN A 51 3.56 -12.91 -10.30
C GLN A 51 2.12 -13.15 -9.83
N GLY A 52 1.40 -12.07 -9.57
CA GLY A 52 0.00 -12.15 -9.20
C GLY A 52 -0.83 -11.15 -9.97
N LYS A 53 -2.02 -11.57 -10.39
CA LYS A 53 -2.99 -10.71 -11.07
C LYS A 53 -3.64 -9.79 -10.03
N TRP A 54 -3.85 -8.52 -10.38
CA TRP A 54 -4.63 -7.58 -9.58
C TRP A 54 -6.09 -8.05 -9.52
N ARG A 55 -6.45 -8.78 -8.45
CA ARG A 55 -7.78 -9.38 -8.25
C ARG A 55 -8.77 -8.39 -7.65
N ASN A 56 -8.36 -7.64 -6.62
CA ASN A 56 -9.24 -6.69 -5.93
C ASN A 56 -9.11 -5.29 -6.54
N LYS A 57 -10.04 -4.91 -7.43
CA LYS A 57 -10.04 -3.60 -8.12
C LYS A 57 -10.78 -2.52 -7.32
N GLU A 58 -10.43 -2.36 -6.05
CA GLU A 58 -10.94 -1.26 -5.25
C GLU A 58 -10.43 0.09 -5.74
N ARG A 59 -11.33 1.06 -5.72
CA ARG A 59 -11.06 2.45 -6.04
C ARG A 59 -11.84 3.31 -5.05
N VAL A 60 -11.14 4.26 -4.46
CA VAL A 60 -11.69 5.17 -3.45
C VAL A 60 -11.80 6.56 -4.07
N LEU A 61 -13.01 7.09 -4.14
CA LEU A 61 -13.23 8.48 -4.52
C LEU A 61 -12.98 9.39 -3.32
N VAL A 62 -12.13 10.40 -3.47
CA VAL A 62 -11.83 11.38 -2.41
C VAL A 62 -12.11 12.79 -2.92
N PHE A 63 -13.10 13.43 -2.31
CA PHE A 63 -13.52 14.78 -2.65
C PHE A 63 -14.14 15.50 -1.45
N SER A 64 -14.49 16.77 -1.63
CA SER A 64 -14.98 17.63 -0.56
C SER A 64 -16.15 18.49 -0.99
N SER A 65 -16.88 19.02 -0.02
CA SER A 65 -17.81 20.12 -0.25
C SER A 65 -17.07 21.44 -0.48
N ARG A 66 -17.79 22.46 -0.96
CA ARG A 66 -17.26 23.82 -1.07
C ARG A 66 -16.99 24.44 0.31
N GLY A 67 -15.94 25.26 0.38
CA GLY A 67 -15.57 25.99 1.59
C GLY A 67 -14.94 25.16 2.71
N ILE A 68 -14.21 24.10 2.34
CA ILE A 68 -13.23 23.44 3.24
C ILE A 68 -12.08 24.39 3.59
N ASP A 69 -11.49 24.20 4.77
CA ASP A 69 -10.34 24.97 5.25
C ASP A 69 -9.04 24.61 4.51
N PHE A 70 -8.00 25.43 4.66
CA PHE A 70 -6.67 25.19 4.13
C PHE A 70 -6.08 23.87 4.63
N ARG A 71 -6.15 23.61 5.95
CA ARG A 71 -5.62 22.37 6.55
C ARG A 71 -6.29 21.12 5.97
N THR A 72 -7.61 21.16 5.76
CA THR A 72 -8.35 20.05 5.14
C THR A 72 -7.92 19.77 3.71
N ARG A 73 -7.53 20.80 2.93
CA ARG A 73 -7.02 20.59 1.56
C ARG A 73 -5.72 19.80 1.57
N HIS A 74 -4.83 20.13 2.51
CA HIS A 74 -3.58 19.40 2.72
C HIS A 74 -3.85 17.98 3.21
N LEU A 75 -4.73 17.78 4.19
CA LEU A 75 -5.15 16.46 4.64
C LEU A 75 -5.66 15.59 3.48
N MET A 76 -6.51 16.16 2.61
CA MET A 76 -7.03 15.46 1.43
C MET A 76 -5.90 15.09 0.45
N GLN A 77 -4.91 15.95 0.28
CA GLN A 77 -3.75 15.68 -0.57
C GLN A 77 -2.82 14.61 0.03
N ASP A 78 -2.68 14.59 1.35
CA ASP A 78 -1.92 13.58 2.09
C ASP A 78 -2.57 12.21 1.91
N LEU A 79 -3.90 12.12 2.09
CA LEU A 79 -4.66 10.88 1.83
C LEU A 79 -4.49 10.37 0.39
N LYS A 80 -4.58 11.27 -0.60
CA LYS A 80 -4.35 10.94 -2.03
C LYS A 80 -2.93 10.46 -2.30
N THR A 81 -1.96 10.91 -1.51
CA THR A 81 -0.55 10.55 -1.66
C THR A 81 -0.27 9.19 -1.00
N MET A 82 -0.89 8.92 0.14
CA MET A 82 -0.75 7.64 0.86
C MET A 82 -1.46 6.50 0.12
N MET A 83 -2.65 6.73 -0.42
CA MET A 83 -3.46 5.70 -1.08
C MET A 83 -3.33 5.74 -2.63
N PRO A 84 -2.70 4.73 -3.26
CA PRO A 84 -2.48 4.68 -4.70
C PRO A 84 -3.76 4.43 -5.52
N HIS A 85 -4.79 3.86 -4.91
CA HIS A 85 -6.09 3.53 -5.51
C HIS A 85 -7.12 4.66 -5.40
N THR A 86 -6.69 5.85 -4.95
CA THR A 86 -7.56 7.02 -4.84
C THR A 86 -7.79 7.72 -6.18
N ARG A 87 -9.01 8.22 -6.37
CA ARG A 87 -9.42 9.12 -7.45
C ARG A 87 -9.89 10.45 -6.84
N ALA A 88 -9.54 11.56 -7.50
CA ALA A 88 -9.99 12.88 -7.07
C ALA A 88 -11.24 13.32 -7.84
N ASP A 89 -12.07 14.13 -7.19
CA ASP A 89 -13.15 14.87 -7.84
C ASP A 89 -13.06 16.37 -7.64
N THR A 90 -13.82 17.07 -8.47
CA THR A 90 -14.27 18.43 -8.27
C THR A 90 -15.08 18.54 -6.98
N LYS A 91 -15.13 19.75 -6.42
CA LYS A 91 -15.82 20.01 -5.16
C LYS A 91 -17.32 20.05 -5.40
N MET A 92 -18.07 19.30 -4.60
CA MET A 92 -19.54 19.29 -4.59
C MET A 92 -20.08 20.57 -3.96
N ASP A 93 -21.23 21.07 -4.44
CA ASP A 93 -21.85 22.24 -3.84
C ASP A 93 -22.51 21.88 -2.50
N ARG A 94 -22.67 22.87 -1.62
CA ARG A 94 -23.29 22.68 -0.30
C ARG A 94 -24.80 22.41 -0.38
N LYS A 95 -25.42 22.80 -1.49
CA LYS A 95 -26.86 22.66 -1.73
C LYS A 95 -27.23 21.27 -2.27
N ASP A 96 -26.24 20.55 -2.78
CA ASP A 96 -26.46 19.27 -3.44
C ASP A 96 -26.78 18.17 -2.42
N LYS A 97 -27.67 17.25 -2.79
CA LYS A 97 -28.06 16.11 -1.95
C LYS A 97 -26.97 15.04 -1.97
N LEU A 98 -26.78 14.33 -0.85
CA LEU A 98 -25.80 13.24 -0.73
C LEU A 98 -26.01 12.10 -1.75
N PHE A 99 -27.21 11.96 -2.32
CA PHE A 99 -27.50 10.96 -3.34
C PHE A 99 -26.66 11.13 -4.62
N VAL A 100 -26.32 12.38 -4.97
CA VAL A 100 -25.47 12.71 -6.13
C VAL A 100 -24.09 12.02 -6.02
N ILE A 101 -23.62 11.74 -4.80
CA ILE A 101 -22.34 11.06 -4.57
C ILE A 101 -22.34 9.65 -5.19
N ASN A 102 -23.49 8.97 -5.17
CA ASN A 102 -23.60 7.62 -5.74
C ASN A 102 -23.42 7.66 -7.27
N GLU A 103 -24.08 8.62 -7.93
CA GLU A 103 -23.97 8.84 -9.38
C GLU A 103 -22.53 9.18 -9.78
N VAL A 104 -21.89 10.08 -9.02
CA VAL A 104 -20.49 10.47 -9.26
C VAL A 104 -19.54 9.28 -9.10
N CYS A 105 -19.78 8.42 -8.10
CA CYS A 105 -19.01 7.21 -7.89
C CYS A 105 -19.19 6.21 -9.04
N GLU A 106 -20.41 6.07 -9.57
CA GLU A 106 -20.72 5.22 -10.73
C GLU A 106 -19.99 5.73 -11.99
N MET A 107 -20.09 7.03 -12.29
CA MET A 107 -19.39 7.66 -13.43
C MET A 107 -17.87 7.46 -13.38
N LYS A 108 -17.29 7.47 -12.17
CA LYS A 108 -15.85 7.26 -11.95
C LYS A 108 -15.47 5.81 -11.66
N ASN A 109 -16.44 4.90 -11.68
CA ASN A 109 -16.28 3.49 -11.35
C ASN A 109 -15.50 3.31 -10.03
N CYS A 110 -15.92 4.02 -8.97
CA CYS A 110 -15.38 3.94 -7.62
C CYS A 110 -16.32 3.15 -6.73
N ASN A 111 -15.77 2.18 -5.99
CA ASN A 111 -16.57 1.30 -5.14
C ASN A 111 -16.75 1.91 -3.74
N LYS A 112 -15.80 2.76 -3.33
CA LYS A 112 -15.74 3.38 -2.01
C LYS A 112 -15.59 4.88 -2.17
N THR A 113 -16.03 5.63 -1.18
CA THR A 113 -15.91 7.09 -1.17
C THR A 113 -15.53 7.62 0.21
N ILE A 114 -14.72 8.68 0.19
CA ILE A 114 -14.40 9.53 1.33
C ILE A 114 -14.81 10.95 0.96
N PHE A 115 -15.84 11.44 1.63
CA PHE A 115 -16.38 12.78 1.39
C PHE A 115 -16.16 13.68 2.60
N PHE A 116 -15.50 14.81 2.38
CA PHE A 116 -15.28 15.83 3.40
C PHE A 116 -16.37 16.91 3.34
N GLU A 117 -17.22 16.96 4.36
CA GLU A 117 -18.27 17.95 4.52
C GLU A 117 -17.83 19.03 5.52
N ALA A 118 -17.52 20.23 5.03
CA ALA A 118 -17.25 21.38 5.89
C ALA A 118 -18.54 22.14 6.23
N LYS A 119 -18.86 22.23 7.52
CA LYS A 119 -19.96 23.06 8.04
C LYS A 119 -19.40 24.32 8.71
N LYS A 120 -20.05 25.46 8.46
CA LYS A 120 -19.72 26.78 9.05
C LYS A 120 -18.22 27.18 8.99
N LYS A 121 -17.44 26.57 8.07
CA LYS A 121 -15.97 26.72 7.97
C LYS A 121 -15.19 26.38 9.27
N LYS A 122 -15.82 25.69 10.23
CA LYS A 122 -15.20 25.31 11.52
C LYS A 122 -15.24 23.80 11.70
N ASP A 123 -16.41 23.21 11.48
CA ASP A 123 -16.62 21.78 11.72
C ASP A 123 -16.34 21.00 10.45
N LEU A 124 -15.52 19.96 10.58
CA LEU A 124 -15.21 19.02 9.51
C LEU A 124 -15.85 17.67 9.80
N TYR A 125 -16.75 17.26 8.93
CA TYR A 125 -17.26 15.91 8.93
C TYR A 125 -16.61 15.11 7.79
N MET A 126 -16.29 13.86 8.07
CA MET A 126 -15.79 12.92 7.08
C MET A 126 -16.77 11.77 6.96
N TRP A 127 -17.26 11.56 5.76
CA TRP A 127 -18.09 10.43 5.40
C TRP A 127 -17.22 9.38 4.74
N ILE A 128 -17.31 8.15 5.22
CA ILE A 128 -16.69 6.99 4.58
C ILE A 128 -17.81 6.03 4.25
N SER A 129 -17.94 5.66 2.98
CA SER A 129 -19.00 4.76 2.56
C SER A 129 -18.60 3.83 1.43
N ASN A 130 -19.32 2.71 1.38
CA ASN A 130 -19.33 1.79 0.27
C ASN A 130 -20.54 2.08 -0.62
N VAL A 131 -20.29 2.24 -1.91
CA VAL A 131 -21.29 2.66 -2.90
C VAL A 131 -21.60 1.48 -3.82
N PRO A 132 -22.87 1.22 -4.19
CA PRO A 132 -24.10 1.98 -3.85
C PRO A 132 -24.85 1.47 -2.62
N HIS A 133 -24.58 0.25 -2.16
CA HIS A 133 -25.42 -0.44 -1.16
C HIS A 133 -25.09 -0.11 0.31
N GLY A 134 -24.08 0.72 0.59
CA GLY A 134 -23.59 0.95 1.96
C GLY A 134 -22.62 -0.15 2.42
N PRO A 135 -22.09 -0.07 3.65
CA PRO A 135 -22.43 0.83 4.75
C PRO A 135 -21.83 2.24 4.62
N SER A 136 -22.35 3.19 5.41
CA SER A 136 -21.86 4.57 5.49
C SER A 136 -21.63 4.96 6.95
N ALA A 137 -20.53 5.63 7.23
CA ALA A 137 -20.21 6.15 8.55
C ALA A 137 -19.84 7.63 8.46
N LYS A 138 -20.38 8.42 9.38
CA LYS A 138 -20.10 9.85 9.52
C LYS A 138 -19.25 10.07 10.75
N PHE A 139 -18.11 10.71 10.56
CA PHE A 139 -17.17 11.04 11.62
C PHE A 139 -17.06 12.55 11.77
N LEU A 140 -17.05 13.03 13.01
CA LEU A 140 -16.59 14.38 13.32
C LEU A 140 -15.06 14.33 13.44
N VAL A 141 -14.35 15.03 12.56
CA VAL A 141 -12.89 15.04 12.55
C VAL A 141 -12.39 16.21 13.36
N GLN A 142 -11.64 15.92 14.42
CA GLN A 142 -11.01 16.90 15.30
C GLN A 142 -9.49 16.74 15.28
N ASN A 143 -8.75 17.77 15.72
CA ASN A 143 -7.30 17.76 15.89
C ASN A 143 -6.53 17.29 14.64
N VAL A 144 -6.85 17.88 13.49
CA VAL A 144 -6.17 17.58 12.22
C VAL A 144 -4.79 18.21 12.22
N HIS A 145 -3.76 17.36 12.06
CA HIS A 145 -2.38 17.77 11.81
C HIS A 145 -1.91 17.20 10.48
N THR A 146 -1.39 18.06 9.61
CA THR A 146 -0.98 17.66 8.26
C THR A 146 0.47 17.17 8.25
N LEU A 147 0.86 16.41 7.21
CA LEU A 147 2.24 15.92 7.08
C LEU A 147 3.27 17.05 6.99
N ALA A 148 2.87 18.24 6.52
CA ALA A 148 3.73 19.41 6.43
C ALA A 148 3.97 20.07 7.80
N GLU A 149 3.00 19.98 8.71
CA GLU A 149 3.09 20.54 10.07
C GLU A 149 3.89 19.62 11.01
N LEU A 150 3.71 18.31 10.85
CA LEU A 150 4.41 17.31 11.66
C LEU A 150 5.87 17.23 11.21
N LYS A 151 6.81 17.65 12.06
CA LYS A 151 8.27 17.44 11.87
C LYS A 151 8.68 15.99 12.07
N MET A 152 7.88 15.03 11.61
CA MET A 152 8.20 13.62 11.72
C MET A 152 9.25 13.25 10.68
N THR A 153 10.40 12.77 11.13
CA THR A 153 11.51 12.30 10.29
C THR A 153 11.24 10.91 9.67
N GLY A 154 9.97 10.58 9.41
CA GLY A 154 9.52 9.30 8.88
C GLY A 154 9.29 9.36 7.38
N ASN A 155 10.16 8.72 6.60
CA ASN A 155 9.97 8.60 5.16
C ASN A 155 9.24 7.28 4.82
N CYS A 156 7.98 7.35 4.42
CA CYS A 156 7.25 6.22 3.85
C CYS A 156 7.28 6.28 2.32
N LEU A 157 7.38 5.12 1.66
CA LEU A 157 7.32 5.09 0.20
C LEU A 157 5.89 5.47 -0.24
N LYS A 158 5.80 6.42 -1.17
CA LYS A 158 4.53 6.82 -1.79
C LYS A 158 3.88 5.60 -2.45
N GLY A 159 2.61 5.34 -2.11
CA GLY A 159 1.88 4.16 -2.59
C GLY A 159 2.40 2.84 -2.03
N SER A 160 3.14 2.85 -0.91
CA SER A 160 3.41 1.62 -0.16
C SER A 160 2.12 1.02 0.39
N ARG A 161 2.17 -0.26 0.72
CA ARG A 161 1.04 -0.94 1.36
C ARG A 161 1.05 -0.62 2.86
N PRO A 162 0.05 0.09 3.42
CA PRO A 162 0.02 0.40 4.83
C PRO A 162 -0.26 -0.88 5.63
N LEU A 163 0.33 -0.94 6.82
CA LEU A 163 -0.08 -1.89 7.85
C LEU A 163 -1.14 -1.20 8.70
N LEU A 164 -2.32 -1.81 8.79
CA LEU A 164 -3.40 -1.33 9.64
C LEU A 164 -3.33 -2.09 10.97
N SER A 165 -3.27 -1.35 12.07
CA SER A 165 -3.29 -1.89 13.43
C SER A 165 -4.50 -1.29 14.13
N PHE A 166 -5.37 -2.16 14.64
CA PHE A 166 -6.59 -1.78 15.34
C PHE A 166 -6.48 -2.19 16.80
N ASP A 167 -7.07 -1.38 17.67
CA ASP A 167 -7.24 -1.70 19.08
C ASP A 167 -8.24 -2.87 19.23
N PRO A 168 -7.99 -3.87 20.11
CA PRO A 168 -8.95 -4.92 20.44
C PRO A 168 -10.35 -4.43 20.85
N THR A 169 -10.51 -3.17 21.26
CA THR A 169 -11.83 -2.56 21.50
C THR A 169 -12.75 -2.62 20.27
N PHE A 170 -12.19 -2.59 19.05
CA PHE A 170 -12.98 -2.68 17.83
C PHE A 170 -13.68 -4.04 17.62
N ASP A 171 -13.24 -5.08 18.31
CA ASP A 171 -13.83 -6.43 18.20
C ASP A 171 -14.91 -6.69 19.26
N LYS A 172 -15.11 -5.77 20.22
CA LYS A 172 -16.07 -5.94 21.33
C LYS A 172 -17.52 -5.70 20.91
N GLU A 173 -17.77 -4.65 20.13
CA GLU A 173 -19.12 -4.25 19.75
C GLU A 173 -19.32 -4.40 18.23
N PRO A 174 -20.51 -4.83 17.77
CA PRO A 174 -20.75 -5.15 16.37
C PRO A 174 -20.59 -3.94 15.44
N HIS A 175 -20.94 -2.75 15.92
CA HIS A 175 -20.79 -1.52 15.13
C HIS A 175 -19.32 -1.14 14.93
N TYR A 176 -18.46 -1.36 15.93
CA TYR A 176 -17.02 -1.16 15.74
C TYR A 176 -16.40 -2.21 14.82
N SER A 177 -16.85 -3.46 14.88
CA SER A 177 -16.38 -4.49 13.95
C SER A 177 -16.72 -4.13 12.49
N LEU A 178 -17.91 -3.58 12.24
CA LEU A 178 -18.30 -3.05 10.94
C LEU A 178 -17.42 -1.86 10.51
N LEU A 179 -17.11 -0.93 11.42
CA LEU A 179 -16.20 0.18 11.14
C LEU A 179 -14.78 -0.27 10.85
N LYS A 180 -14.28 -1.27 11.58
CA LYS A 180 -12.98 -1.90 11.36
C LYS A 180 -12.89 -2.45 9.95
N GLU A 181 -13.90 -3.22 9.53
CA GLU A 181 -13.96 -3.77 8.17
C GLU A 181 -14.05 -2.67 7.10
N LEU A 182 -14.86 -1.63 7.33
CA LEU A 182 -14.97 -0.47 6.45
C LEU A 182 -13.61 0.26 6.29
N PHE A 183 -12.85 0.43 7.37
CA PHE A 183 -11.52 1.03 7.34
C PHE A 183 -10.49 0.14 6.66
N ILE A 184 -10.54 -1.17 6.87
CA ILE A 184 -9.69 -2.13 6.16
C ILE A 184 -9.91 -1.99 4.66
N GLN A 185 -11.15 -2.05 4.18
CA GLN A 185 -11.44 -1.95 2.76
C GLN A 185 -11.11 -0.58 2.17
N THR A 186 -11.23 0.50 2.94
CA THR A 186 -10.99 1.86 2.42
C THR A 186 -9.49 2.20 2.38
N PHE A 187 -8.78 1.98 3.48
CA PHE A 187 -7.38 2.39 3.63
C PHE A 187 -6.38 1.33 3.19
N SER A 188 -6.77 0.06 3.10
CA SER A 188 -5.88 -0.96 2.55
C SER A 188 -5.65 -0.74 1.06
N THR A 189 -4.43 -1.01 0.62
CA THR A 189 -4.07 -0.92 -0.79
C THR A 189 -4.15 -2.31 -1.41
N PRO A 190 -4.89 -2.49 -2.52
CA PRO A 190 -5.01 -3.78 -3.15
C PRO A 190 -3.67 -4.41 -3.52
N GLN A 191 -3.58 -5.72 -3.36
CA GLN A 191 -2.41 -6.47 -3.76
C GLN A 191 -2.20 -6.35 -5.28
N TYR A 192 -0.96 -6.06 -5.69
CA TYR A 192 -0.57 -5.85 -7.09
C TYR A 192 -1.24 -4.63 -7.76
N HIS A 193 -1.67 -3.62 -6.99
CA HIS A 193 -2.13 -2.38 -7.58
C HIS A 193 -0.99 -1.75 -8.42
N PRO A 194 -1.23 -1.29 -9.67
CA PRO A 194 -0.17 -0.86 -10.59
C PRO A 194 0.72 0.27 -10.04
N LYS A 195 0.14 1.16 -9.22
CA LYS A 195 0.85 2.27 -8.56
C LYS A 195 1.40 1.89 -7.17
N SER A 196 1.16 0.67 -6.69
CA SER A 196 1.67 0.25 -5.39
C SER A 196 3.15 -0.10 -5.49
N GLN A 197 3.94 0.38 -4.54
CA GLN A 197 5.34 0.01 -4.45
C GLN A 197 5.48 -1.25 -3.59
N PRO A 198 6.20 -2.29 -4.07
CA PRO A 198 6.49 -3.44 -3.23
C PRO A 198 7.39 -3.00 -2.08
N VAL A 199 7.04 -3.39 -0.86
CA VAL A 199 7.95 -3.28 0.27
C VAL A 199 9.08 -4.29 0.03
N LYS A 200 10.15 -3.87 -0.63
CA LYS A 200 11.37 -4.68 -0.74
C LYS A 200 11.88 -4.90 0.68
N LYS A 201 11.82 -6.14 1.19
CA LYS A 201 12.39 -6.56 2.49
C LYS A 201 13.87 -6.15 2.69
N GLY A 202 14.57 -5.71 1.65
CA GLY A 202 15.94 -5.20 1.71
C GLY A 202 16.15 -3.86 2.42
N LYS A 203 15.10 -3.09 2.76
CA LYS A 203 15.27 -1.82 3.52
C LYS A 203 15.17 -1.99 5.04
N LEU A 204 14.43 -3.00 5.53
CA LEU A 204 14.31 -3.24 6.97
C LEU A 204 15.59 -3.88 7.55
N THR A 205 16.33 -4.64 6.74
CA THR A 205 17.64 -5.21 7.11
C THR A 205 18.75 -4.17 7.21
N GLN A 206 18.67 -3.06 6.47
CA GLN A 206 19.67 -1.99 6.58
C GLN A 206 19.50 -1.15 7.84
N LEU A 207 18.26 -0.99 8.34
CA LEU A 207 18.01 -0.27 9.59
C LEU A 207 18.47 -1.06 10.82
N LYS A 208 18.35 -2.40 10.80
CA LYS A 208 18.93 -3.27 11.85
C LYS A 208 20.45 -3.38 11.78
N ARG A 209 21.07 -3.18 10.62
CA ARG A 209 22.55 -3.16 10.49
C ARG A 209 23.18 -1.87 11.02
N LYS A 210 22.50 -0.73 10.89
CA LYS A 210 23.00 0.54 11.46
C LYS A 210 22.92 0.60 13.00
N THR A 211 21.96 -0.08 13.63
CA THR A 211 21.85 -0.11 15.11
C THR A 211 22.74 -1.14 15.79
N LYS A 212 23.34 -2.09 15.04
CA LYS A 212 24.29 -3.07 15.61
C LYS A 212 25.77 -2.63 15.58
N LEU A 213 26.09 -1.45 15.04
CA LEU A 213 27.48 -0.97 14.90
C LEU A 213 27.92 0.08 15.95
N LYS A 214 27.24 0.16 17.11
CA LYS A 214 27.61 1.08 18.21
C LYS A 214 27.74 0.42 19.59
N ARG A 215 28.02 -0.88 19.64
CA ARG A 215 28.44 -1.59 20.85
C ARG A 215 29.63 -2.51 20.55
N LYS A 216 30.80 -1.90 20.34
CA LYS A 216 32.10 -2.54 20.48
C LYS A 216 33.06 -1.52 21.06
N GLY A 217 33.60 -1.83 22.25
CA GLY A 217 34.79 -1.19 22.80
C GLY A 217 34.55 -0.10 23.83
N ILE A 218 34.33 -0.49 25.09
CA ILE A 218 34.97 0.18 26.23
C ILE A 218 35.79 -0.93 26.88
N ARG A 219 37.12 -0.73 26.93
CA ARG A 219 38.06 -1.48 27.75
C ARG A 219 37.94 -0.99 29.18
#